data_AF-A0A534HI60-F1
#
_entry.id   AF-A0A534HI60-F1
#
_cell.length_a   1.000
_cell.length_b   1.000
_cell.length_c   1.000
_cell.angle_alpha   90.00
_cell.angle_beta   90.00
_cell.angle_gamma   90.00
#
_symmetry.space_group_name_H-M   'P 1'
#
loop_
_entity.id
_entity.type
_entity.pdbx_description
1 polymer ?
#
loop_
_entity_poly.entity_id
_entity_poly.type
_entity_poly.pdbx_seq_one_letter_code
_entity_poly.pdbx_strand_id
1 'polypeptide(L)'
;MLLPRALMVALNRFGATRSVQDAAEAVRAECENELDRLDAQLSMVRFTAWAIPAVGFVGTVRGIGRALQEAQGALRGDISGVTLGLGITFNATLTALVSCIVVMFCLHQLQQAQDRFVLDARMYIDRRLIRNMRVS
;
A
#
# COMPACT_ATOMS: atom_id res chain seq x y z
N MET A 1 -9.81 -0.19 -16.71
CA MET A 1 -10.83 -1.18 -17.09
C MET A 1 -10.11 -2.49 -17.45
N LEU A 2 -9.93 -3.39 -16.46
CA LEU A 2 -9.21 -4.66 -16.64
C LEU A 2 -10.02 -5.67 -17.46
N LEU A 3 -11.30 -5.84 -17.13
CA LEU A 3 -12.17 -6.88 -17.69
C LEU A 3 -12.31 -6.81 -19.23
N PRO A 4 -12.53 -5.65 -19.87
CA PRO A 4 -12.62 -5.57 -21.33
C PRO A 4 -11.27 -5.82 -22.03
N ARG A 5 -10.16 -5.36 -21.42
CA ARG A 5 -8.81 -5.59 -21.96
C ARG A 5 -8.46 -7.07 -21.95
N ALA A 6 -8.68 -7.73 -20.81
CA ALA A 6 -8.42 -9.15 -20.67
C ALA A 6 -9.31 -10.01 -21.60
N LEU A 7 -10.57 -9.62 -21.82
CA LEU A 7 -11.45 -10.24 -22.83
C LEU A 7 -10.91 -10.09 -24.26
N MET A 8 -10.46 -8.88 -24.62
CA MET A 8 -9.93 -8.60 -25.95
C MET A 8 -8.63 -9.35 -26.22
N VAL A 9 -7.72 -9.40 -25.24
CA VAL A 9 -6.48 -10.19 -25.28
C VAL A 9 -6.79 -11.68 -25.47
N ALA A 10 -7.75 -12.22 -24.72
CA ALA A 10 -8.18 -13.61 -24.86
C ALA A 10 -8.69 -13.94 -26.26
N LEU A 11 -9.60 -13.10 -26.79
CA LEU A 11 -10.21 -13.30 -28.12
C LEU A 11 -9.17 -13.17 -29.24
N ASN A 12 -8.29 -12.18 -29.17
CA ASN A 12 -7.21 -12.02 -30.16
C ASN A 12 -6.27 -13.22 -30.15
N ARG A 13 -5.90 -13.72 -28.96
CA ARG A 13 -5.01 -14.88 -28.84
C ARG A 13 -5.67 -16.15 -29.36
N PHE A 14 -6.93 -16.39 -28.99
CA PHE A 14 -7.70 -17.52 -29.50
C PHE A 14 -7.87 -17.46 -31.03
N GLY A 15 -8.14 -16.27 -31.59
CA GLY A 15 -8.25 -16.09 -33.03
C GLY A 15 -6.96 -16.41 -33.79
N ALA A 16 -5.80 -16.14 -33.19
CA ALA A 16 -4.49 -16.41 -33.79
C ALA A 16 -4.04 -17.88 -33.66
N THR A 17 -4.23 -18.51 -32.50
CA THR A 17 -3.68 -19.85 -32.23
C THR A 17 -4.71 -20.97 -32.26
N ARG A 18 -6.01 -20.64 -32.18
CA ARG A 18 -7.14 -21.57 -31.98
C ARG A 18 -6.99 -22.47 -30.75
N SER A 19 -6.08 -22.12 -29.83
CA SER A 19 -5.80 -22.85 -28.60
C SER A 19 -6.48 -22.14 -27.44
N VAL A 20 -7.36 -22.86 -26.75
CA VAL A 20 -8.02 -22.36 -25.53
C VAL A 20 -6.98 -22.13 -24.43
N GLN A 21 -5.93 -22.95 -24.39
CA GLN A 21 -4.84 -22.85 -23.43
C GLN A 21 -4.06 -21.55 -23.60
N ASP A 22 -3.73 -21.17 -24.84
CA ASP A 22 -2.98 -19.95 -25.12
C ASP A 22 -3.80 -18.71 -24.78
N ALA A 23 -5.11 -18.74 -25.03
CA ALA A 23 -6.03 -17.68 -24.63
C ALA A 23 -6.11 -17.55 -23.10
N ALA A 24 -6.15 -18.68 -22.39
CA ALA A 24 -6.14 -18.70 -20.92
C ALA A 24 -4.83 -18.13 -20.35
N GLU A 25 -3.71 -18.47 -20.96
CA GLU A 25 -2.39 -17.98 -20.56
C GLU A 25 -2.25 -16.48 -20.82
N ALA A 26 -2.75 -15.97 -21.96
CA ALA A 26 -2.75 -14.54 -22.24
C ALA A 26 -3.61 -13.73 -21.24
N VAL A 27 -4.75 -14.27 -20.81
CA VAL A 27 -5.57 -13.66 -19.75
C VAL A 27 -4.82 -13.63 -18.41
N ARG A 28 -4.11 -14.71 -18.07
CA ARG A 28 -3.31 -14.78 -16.83
C ARG A 28 -2.22 -13.71 -16.83
N ALA A 29 -1.46 -13.61 -17.92
CA ALA A 29 -0.42 -12.61 -18.08
C ALA A 29 -0.97 -11.17 -17.96
N GLU A 30 -2.14 -10.88 -18.55
CA GLU A 30 -2.77 -9.56 -18.42
C GLU A 30 -3.22 -9.26 -16.98
N CYS A 31 -3.74 -10.27 -16.26
CA CYS A 31 -4.12 -10.12 -14.85
C CYS A 31 -2.88 -9.90 -13.95
N GLU A 32 -1.80 -10.62 -14.19
CA GLU A 32 -0.52 -10.45 -13.48
C GLU A 32 0.07 -9.06 -13.72
N ASN A 33 0.08 -8.59 -14.98
CA ASN A 33 0.52 -7.24 -15.31
C ASN A 33 -0.29 -6.15 -14.59
N GLU A 34 -1.61 -6.32 -14.44
CA GLU A 34 -2.42 -5.34 -13.71
C GLU A 34 -2.13 -5.38 -12.21
N LEU A 35 -1.87 -6.56 -11.61
CA LEU A 35 -1.43 -6.64 -10.21
C LEU A 35 -0.09 -5.92 -9.99
N ASP A 36 0.89 -6.15 -10.85
CA ASP A 36 2.19 -5.47 -10.78
C ASP A 36 2.03 -3.95 -10.91
N ARG A 37 1.15 -3.51 -11.80
CA ARG A 37 0.83 -2.08 -11.96
C ARG A 37 0.15 -1.49 -10.72
N LEU A 38 -0.75 -2.24 -10.07
CA LEU A 38 -1.41 -1.81 -8.84
C LEU A 38 -0.42 -1.75 -7.66
N ASP A 39 0.47 -2.72 -7.51
CA ASP A 39 1.52 -2.66 -6.48
C ASP A 39 2.51 -1.52 -6.74
N ALA A 40 2.90 -1.28 -8.00
CA ALA A 40 3.75 -0.15 -8.36
C ALA A 40 3.13 1.20 -7.97
N GLN A 41 1.80 1.36 -8.15
CA GLN A 41 1.09 2.56 -7.70
C GLN A 41 1.07 2.70 -6.17
N LEU A 42 0.90 1.59 -5.45
CA LEU A 42 0.93 1.57 -3.99
C LEU A 42 2.32 1.75 -3.40
N SER A 43 3.39 1.51 -4.18
CA SER A 43 4.78 1.65 -3.72
C SER A 43 5.07 3.05 -3.17
N MET A 44 4.62 4.11 -3.85
CA MET A 44 4.81 5.48 -3.38
C MET A 44 4.03 5.75 -2.08
N VAL A 45 2.81 5.22 -1.96
CA VAL A 45 1.99 5.35 -0.75
C VAL A 45 2.65 4.64 0.43
N ARG A 46 3.18 3.42 0.19
CA ARG A 46 3.93 2.62 1.16
C ARG A 46 5.21 3.32 1.62
N PHE A 47 5.96 3.93 0.70
CA PHE A 47 7.12 4.76 1.03
C PHE A 47 6.73 5.95 1.93
N THR A 48 5.65 6.65 1.58
CA THR A 48 5.17 7.81 2.34
C THR A 48 4.72 7.39 3.74
N ALA A 49 3.99 6.28 3.86
CA ALA A 49 3.57 5.72 5.14
C ALA A 49 4.78 5.31 6.01
N TRP A 50 5.81 4.70 5.40
CA TRP A 50 7.07 4.36 6.07
C TRP A 50 7.83 5.60 6.57
N ALA A 51 7.72 6.74 5.90
CA ALA A 51 8.39 7.97 6.32
C ALA A 51 7.76 8.63 7.57
N ILE A 52 6.47 8.38 7.85
CA ILE A 52 5.75 9.02 8.98
C ILE A 52 6.45 8.76 10.34
N PRO A 53 6.79 7.51 10.72
CA PRO A 53 7.54 7.24 11.95
C PRO A 53 8.91 7.91 11.99
N ALA A 54 9.64 7.94 10.87
CA ALA A 54 10.96 8.57 10.79
C ALA A 54 10.86 10.09 11.03
N VAL A 55 9.87 10.75 10.43
CA VAL A 55 9.60 12.18 10.67
C VAL A 55 9.21 12.45 12.12
N GLY A 56 8.35 11.59 12.70
CA GLY A 56 8.02 11.64 14.13
C GLY A 56 9.27 11.53 15.00
N PHE A 57 10.13 10.55 14.73
CA PHE A 57 11.38 10.34 15.43
C PHE A 57 12.30 11.56 15.36
N VAL A 58 12.51 12.14 14.17
CA VAL A 58 13.29 13.37 13.99
C VAL A 58 12.71 14.54 14.81
N GLY A 59 11.38 14.66 14.85
CA GLY A 59 10.68 15.64 15.68
C GLY A 59 10.99 15.47 17.18
N THR A 60 10.94 14.23 17.67
CA THR A 60 11.34 13.91 19.06
C THR A 60 12.79 14.23 19.34
N VAL A 61 13.72 13.78 18.49
CA VAL A 61 15.17 14.01 18.70
C VAL A 61 15.45 15.51 18.80
N ARG A 62 14.86 16.32 17.91
CA ARG A 62 15.02 17.78 17.94
C ARG A 62 14.46 18.40 19.21
N GLY A 63 13.26 18.00 19.63
CA GLY A 63 12.63 18.60 20.79
C GLY A 63 13.23 18.13 22.12
N ILE A 64 13.71 16.89 22.20
CA ILE A 64 14.52 16.41 23.33
C ILE A 64 15.83 17.22 23.40
N GLY A 65 16.50 17.45 22.27
CA GLY A 65 17.70 18.29 22.24
C GLY A 65 17.47 19.70 22.79
N ARG A 66 16.30 20.30 22.52
CA ARG A 66 15.90 21.60 23.09
C ARG A 66 15.61 21.49 24.59
N ALA A 67 14.85 20.48 25.02
CA ALA A 67 14.56 20.27 26.44
C ALA A 67 15.85 20.06 27.27
N LEU A 68 16.86 19.40 26.69
CA LEU A 68 18.16 19.22 27.32
C LEU A 68 18.98 20.53 27.41
N GLN A 69 18.81 21.48 26.48
CA GLN A 69 19.44 22.80 26.60
C GLN A 69 18.88 23.60 27.79
N GLU A 70 17.59 23.43 28.09
CA GLU A 70 16.93 24.03 29.26
C GLU A 70 17.27 23.32 30.58
N ALA A 71 17.94 22.16 30.53
CA ALA A 71 18.34 21.44 31.73
C ALA A 71 19.34 22.22 32.61
N GLN A 72 20.00 23.26 32.08
CA GLN A 72 20.77 24.18 32.92
C GLN A 72 19.89 25.00 33.89
N GLY A 73 18.63 25.27 33.55
CA GLY A 73 17.63 25.86 34.45
C GLY A 73 17.12 24.85 35.48
N ALA A 74 17.01 23.58 35.11
CA ALA A 74 16.64 22.48 36.01
C ALA A 74 17.64 22.30 37.16
N LEU A 75 18.93 22.51 36.92
CA LEU A 75 19.97 22.51 37.96
C LEU A 75 19.75 23.60 39.02
N ARG A 76 18.99 24.66 38.71
CA ARG A 76 18.60 25.73 39.64
C ARG A 76 17.24 25.48 40.32
N GLY A 77 16.62 24.32 40.09
CA GLY A 77 15.37 23.90 40.72
C GLY A 77 14.12 24.04 39.83
N ASP A 78 14.21 24.65 38.66
CA ASP A 78 13.08 24.77 37.72
C ASP A 78 13.15 23.71 36.62
N ILE A 79 12.46 22.59 36.85
CA ILE A 79 12.38 21.46 35.93
C ILE A 79 11.21 21.54 34.93
N SER A 80 10.39 22.59 35.00
CA SER A 80 9.12 22.68 34.27
C SER A 80 9.32 22.68 32.76
N GLY A 81 10.32 23.43 32.26
CA GLY A 81 10.65 23.49 30.83
C GLY A 81 11.07 22.13 30.26
N VAL A 82 11.88 21.38 31.02
CA VAL A 82 12.34 20.03 30.63
C VAL A 82 11.17 19.05 30.58
N THR A 83 10.31 19.04 31.60
CA THR A 83 9.17 18.09 31.66
C THR A 83 8.12 18.39 30.59
N LEU A 84 7.80 19.66 30.35
CA LEU A 84 6.87 20.05 29.28
C LEU A 84 7.42 19.74 27.88
N GLY A 85 8.69 20.04 27.63
CA GLY A 85 9.34 19.76 26.35
C GLY A 85 9.40 18.26 26.02
N LEU A 86 9.74 17.43 27.00
CA LEU A 86 9.72 15.97 26.85
C LEU A 86 8.30 15.42 26.64
N GLY A 87 7.30 15.95 27.35
CA GLY A 87 5.91 15.53 27.18
C GLY A 87 5.35 15.83 25.79
N ILE A 88 5.57 17.05 25.27
CA ILE A 88 5.11 17.45 23.93
C ILE A 88 5.75 16.58 22.85
N THR A 89 7.06 16.34 22.97
CA THR A 89 7.81 15.56 21.98
C THR A 89 7.38 14.10 21.98
N PHE A 90 7.24 13.49 23.15
CA PHE A 90 6.77 12.11 23.26
C PHE A 90 5.36 11.93 22.66
N ASN A 91 4.44 12.84 22.96
CA ASN A 91 3.09 12.81 22.40
C ASN A 91 3.09 12.98 20.87
N ALA A 92 3.94 13.84 20.31
CA ALA A 92 4.03 14.01 18.86
C ALA A 92 4.43 12.70 18.16
N THR A 93 5.38 11.95 18.72
CA THR A 93 5.79 10.65 18.17
C THR A 93 4.71 9.59 18.35
N LEU A 94 4.04 9.57 19.50
CA LEU A 94 2.90 8.68 19.71
C LEU A 94 1.79 8.95 18.68
N THR A 95 1.43 10.21 18.44
CA THR A 95 0.45 10.58 17.41
C THR A 95 0.90 10.17 16.00
N ALA A 96 2.18 10.35 15.67
CA ALA A 96 2.75 9.93 14.38
C ALA A 96 2.67 8.40 14.20
N LEU A 97 3.01 7.62 15.23
CA LEU A 97 2.94 6.16 15.20
C LEU A 97 1.50 5.66 15.08
N VAL A 98 0.56 6.21 15.85
CA VAL A 98 -0.86 5.87 15.75
C VAL A 98 -1.39 6.16 14.35
N SER A 99 -1.06 7.33 13.80
CA SER A 99 -1.45 7.69 12.42
C SER A 99 -0.84 6.73 11.39
N CYS A 100 0.43 6.35 11.56
CA CYS A 100 1.09 5.37 10.70
C CYS A 100 0.40 4.00 10.74
N ILE A 101 -0.01 3.53 11.92
CA ILE A 101 -0.73 2.25 12.08
C ILE A 101 -2.06 2.30 11.33
N VAL A 102 -2.82 3.38 11.46
CA VAL A 102 -4.09 3.55 10.75
C VAL A 102 -3.87 3.54 9.23
N VAL A 103 -2.88 4.28 8.74
CA VAL A 103 -2.56 4.33 7.30
C VAL A 103 -2.14 2.95 6.77
N MET A 104 -1.26 2.24 7.50
CA MET A 104 -0.81 0.90 7.11
C MET A 104 -1.96 -0.11 7.11
N PHE A 105 -2.88 -0.02 8.07
CA PHE A 105 -4.08 -0.84 8.08
C PHE A 105 -4.95 -0.57 6.84
N CYS A 106 -5.21 0.69 6.51
CA CYS A 106 -5.96 1.05 5.30
C CYS A 106 -5.26 0.57 4.02
N LEU A 107 -3.93 0.70 3.94
CA LEU A 107 -3.14 0.21 2.81
C LEU A 107 -3.28 -1.30 2.64
N HIS A 108 -3.21 -2.05 3.74
CA HIS A 108 -3.40 -3.50 3.73
C HIS A 108 -4.80 -3.90 3.24
N GLN A 109 -5.84 -3.22 3.73
CA GLN A 109 -7.22 -3.46 3.29
C GLN A 109 -7.39 -3.17 1.78
N LEU A 110 -6.74 -2.13 1.27
CA LEU A 110 -6.77 -1.77 -0.14
C LEU A 110 -6.04 -2.81 -1.01
N GLN A 111 -4.87 -3.29 -0.59
CA GLN A 111 -4.15 -4.36 -1.27
C GLN A 111 -5.01 -5.62 -1.38
N GLN A 112 -5.62 -6.07 -0.28
CA GLN A 112 -6.51 -7.23 -0.32
C GLN A 112 -7.73 -7.01 -1.24
N ALA A 113 -8.25 -5.78 -1.33
CA ALA A 113 -9.35 -5.47 -2.24
C ALA A 113 -8.91 -5.51 -3.72
N GLN A 114 -7.70 -5.04 -4.03
CA GLN A 114 -7.11 -5.13 -5.36
C GLN A 114 -6.90 -6.58 -5.79
N ASP A 115 -6.34 -7.42 -4.91
CA ASP A 115 -6.16 -8.85 -5.17
C ASP A 115 -7.49 -9.55 -5.46
N ARG A 116 -8.51 -9.27 -4.64
CA ARG A 116 -9.87 -9.80 -4.85
C ARG A 116 -10.46 -9.34 -6.18
N PHE A 117 -10.31 -8.07 -6.53
CA PHE A 117 -10.83 -7.53 -7.80
C PHE A 117 -10.21 -8.21 -9.02
N VAL A 118 -8.88 -8.42 -9.03
CA VAL A 118 -8.21 -9.12 -10.13
C VAL A 118 -8.61 -10.59 -10.17
N LEU A 119 -8.72 -11.25 -9.02
CA LEU A 119 -9.17 -12.64 -8.93
C LEU A 119 -10.59 -12.81 -9.50
N ASP A 120 -11.51 -11.93 -9.15
CA ASP A 120 -12.89 -11.94 -9.66
C ASP A 120 -12.93 -11.73 -11.18
N ALA A 121 -12.12 -10.81 -11.71
CA ALA A 121 -12.00 -10.59 -13.16
C ALA A 121 -11.49 -11.85 -13.87
N ARG A 122 -10.47 -12.51 -13.32
CA ARG A 122 -9.92 -13.76 -13.84
C ARG A 122 -10.96 -14.89 -13.82
N MET A 123 -11.66 -15.07 -12.70
CA MET A 123 -12.73 -16.07 -12.57
C MET A 123 -13.88 -15.82 -13.54
N TYR A 124 -14.25 -14.57 -13.77
CA TYR A 124 -15.30 -14.21 -14.72
C TYR A 124 -14.93 -14.63 -16.15
N ILE A 125 -13.70 -14.35 -16.59
CA ILE A 125 -13.22 -14.69 -17.92
C ILE A 125 -13.10 -16.20 -18.09
N ASP A 126 -12.56 -16.90 -17.09
CA ASP A 126 -12.43 -18.37 -17.14
C ASP A 126 -13.81 -19.05 -17.20
N ARG A 127 -14.76 -18.63 -16.36
CA ARG A 127 -16.10 -19.24 -16.32
C ARG A 127 -16.96 -18.95 -17.55
N ARG A 128 -16.90 -17.72 -18.10
CA ARG A 128 -17.78 -17.33 -19.22
C ARG A 128 -17.13 -17.47 -20.59
N LEU A 129 -15.85 -17.11 -20.73
CA LEU A 129 -15.21 -17.09 -22.05
C LEU A 129 -14.60 -18.46 -22.37
N ILE A 130 -13.76 -18.97 -21.48
CA ILE A 130 -13.02 -20.24 -21.71
C ILE A 130 -13.99 -21.42 -21.76
N ARG A 131 -14.99 -21.44 -20.88
CA ARG A 131 -16.04 -22.47 -20.92
C ARG A 131 -16.83 -22.44 -22.24
N ASN A 132 -17.16 -21.26 -22.77
CA ASN A 132 -17.91 -21.17 -24.03
C ASN A 132 -17.05 -21.51 -25.26
N MET A 133 -15.74 -21.22 -25.23
CA MET A 133 -14.80 -21.60 -26.31
C MET A 133 -14.52 -23.10 -26.38
N ARG A 134 -14.71 -23.85 -25.28
CA ARG A 134 -14.57 -25.32 -25.24
C ARG A 134 -15.78 -26.09 -25.80
N VAL A 135 -16.91 -25.42 -26.02
CA VAL A 135 -18.19 -26.05 -26.40
C VAL A 135 -18.49 -25.86 -27.91
N SER A 136 -17.51 -25.40 -28.70
CA SER A 136 -17.64 -25.23 -30.16
C SER A 136 -16.59 -26.03 -30.92
#